data_AF-A0A4U2Y1N9-F1
#
_entry.id   AF-A0A4U2Y1N9-F1
#
_cell.length_a   1.000
_cell.length_b   1.000
_cell.length_c   1.000
_cell.angle_alpha   90.00
_cell.angle_beta   90.00
_cell.angle_gamma   90.00
#
_symmetry.space_group_name_H-M   'P 1'
#
loop_
_entity.id
_entity.type
_entity.pdbx_description
1 polymer ?
#
loop_
_entity_poly.entity_id
_entity_poly.type
_entity_poly.pdbx_seq_one_letter_code
_entity_poly.pdbx_strand_id
1 'polypeptide(L)'
;MEQIEFDLGLPEEPRQRKQIEPNIMCRKYGYGPEDATCKTCYYLEKKQHERNPKKHWYKCSLLRNRNGCGPDIRLKYRACKKYAESR
;
A
#
# COMPACT_ATOMS: atom_id res chain seq x y z
N MET A 1 35.33 17.92 37.88
CA MET A 1 34.03 18.37 37.33
C MET A 1 33.40 17.17 36.68
N GLU A 2 32.60 16.44 37.44
CA GLU A 2 31.88 15.27 36.94
C GLU A 2 30.65 15.76 36.17
N GLN A 3 30.60 15.43 34.87
CA GLN A 3 29.48 15.74 34.01
C GLN A 3 28.39 14.70 34.28
N ILE A 4 27.28 15.14 34.89
CA ILE A 4 26.12 14.31 35.16
C ILE A 4 25.33 14.22 33.85
N GLU A 5 25.31 13.03 33.24
CA GLU A 5 24.47 12.73 32.08
C GLU A 5 23.00 12.73 32.53
N PHE A 6 22.25 13.70 32.02
CA PHE A 6 20.83 13.86 32.29
C PHE A 6 20.05 13.04 31.26
N ASP A 7 19.88 11.75 31.55
CA ASP A 7 19.11 10.83 30.71
C ASP A 7 17.61 11.09 30.93
N LEU A 8 17.07 12.05 30.17
CA LEU A 8 15.64 12.33 30.08
C LEU A 8 14.95 11.14 29.41
N GLY A 9 14.55 10.16 30.22
CA GLY A 9 13.69 9.02 29.88
C GLY A 9 12.30 9.46 29.40
N LEU A 10 12.25 10.18 28.28
CA LEU A 10 11.05 10.48 27.53
C LEU A 10 10.48 9.15 27.05
N PRO A 11 9.25 8.77 27.43
CA PRO A 11 8.62 7.58 26.89
C PRO A 11 8.56 7.74 25.37
N GLU A 12 9.19 6.82 24.63
CA GLU A 12 9.06 6.77 23.18
C GLU A 12 7.57 6.68 22.85
N GLU A 13 7.00 7.77 22.32
CA GLU A 13 5.61 7.75 21.90
C GLU A 13 5.41 6.57 20.94
N PRO A 14 4.40 5.71 21.14
CA PRO A 14 4.18 4.57 20.29
C PRO A 14 4.02 5.08 18.87
N ARG A 15 4.96 4.71 17.98
CA ARG A 15 5.02 5.17 16.59
C ARG A 15 3.61 5.13 16.01
N GLN A 16 2.99 6.30 15.87
CA GLN A 16 1.64 6.43 15.33
C GLN A 16 1.64 5.72 13.98
N ARG A 17 0.96 4.58 13.90
CA ARG A 17 0.82 3.85 12.63
C ARG A 17 0.06 4.78 11.72
N LYS A 18 0.78 5.53 10.86
CA LYS A 18 0.21 6.41 9.84
C LYS A 18 -0.95 5.65 9.22
N GLN A 19 -2.18 6.14 9.42
CA GLN A 19 -3.37 5.52 8.85
C GLN A 19 -3.10 5.38 7.35
N ILE A 20 -2.92 4.13 6.94
CA ILE A 20 -2.64 3.81 5.56
C ILE A 20 -3.94 4.14 4.84
N GLU A 21 -3.96 5.24 4.09
CA GLU A 21 -5.15 5.63 3.33
C GLU A 21 -5.69 4.42 2.57
N PRO A 22 -7.01 4.16 2.64
CA PRO A 22 -7.58 3.00 2.00
C PRO A 22 -7.38 3.08 0.49
N ASN A 23 -7.17 1.91 -0.14
CA ASN A 23 -7.14 1.79 -1.60
C ASN A 23 -8.35 2.53 -2.21
N ILE A 24 -8.15 3.25 -3.31
CA ILE A 24 -9.23 3.89 -4.09
C ILE A 24 -10.35 2.90 -4.41
N MET A 25 -10.03 1.63 -4.65
CA MET A 25 -11.01 0.56 -4.87
C MET A 25 -11.80 0.21 -3.61
N CYS A 26 -11.24 0.37 -2.41
CA CYS A 26 -11.99 0.26 -1.15
C CYS A 26 -12.98 1.42 -1.01
N ARG A 27 -12.60 2.64 -1.43
CA ARG A 27 -13.56 3.76 -1.47
C ARG A 27 -14.70 3.50 -2.46
N LYS A 28 -14.44 2.81 -3.56
CA LYS A 28 -15.42 2.53 -4.62
C LYS A 28 -16.33 1.32 -4.34
N TYR A 29 -15.78 0.22 -3.84
CA TYR A 29 -16.49 -1.06 -3.68
C TYR A 29 -16.67 -1.50 -2.22
N GLY A 30 -16.09 -0.78 -1.27
CA GLY A 30 -16.01 -1.18 0.14
C GLY A 30 -14.80 -2.05 0.45
N TYR A 31 -14.61 -2.31 1.74
CA TYR A 31 -13.53 -3.17 2.26
C TYR A 31 -13.79 -4.64 1.95
N GLY A 32 -12.74 -5.35 1.56
CA GLY A 32 -12.73 -6.80 1.42
C GLY A 32 -12.38 -7.51 2.74
N PRO A 33 -11.98 -8.79 2.65
CA PRO A 33 -11.57 -9.58 3.80
C PRO A 33 -10.48 -8.87 4.64
N GLU A 34 -10.47 -9.08 5.96
CA GLU A 34 -9.55 -8.37 6.87
C GLU A 34 -8.09 -8.69 6.60
N ASP A 35 -7.78 -9.95 6.31
CA ASP A 35 -6.42 -10.42 6.06
C ASP A 35 -6.00 -10.33 4.59
N ALA A 36 -6.93 -9.96 3.70
CA ALA A 36 -6.64 -9.86 2.27
C ALA A 36 -6.00 -8.50 1.93
N THR A 37 -4.93 -8.55 1.15
CA THR A 37 -4.25 -7.35 0.65
C THR A 37 -4.26 -7.30 -0.87
N CYS A 38 -4.00 -6.13 -1.44
CA CYS A 38 -3.91 -5.98 -2.89
C CYS A 38 -2.76 -6.81 -3.50
N LYS A 39 -1.76 -7.21 -2.69
CA LYS A 39 -0.64 -8.06 -3.11
C LYS A 39 -1.10 -9.43 -3.65
N THR A 40 -2.11 -10.03 -3.03
CA THR A 40 -2.62 -11.38 -3.34
C THR A 40 -3.88 -11.34 -4.19
N CYS A 41 -4.21 -10.19 -4.75
CA CYS A 41 -5.41 -9.99 -5.55
C CYS A 41 -5.15 -10.40 -7.00
N TYR A 42 -6.01 -11.24 -7.58
CA TYR A 42 -6.04 -11.64 -8.98
C TYR A 42 -6.06 -10.45 -9.95
N TYR A 43 -6.70 -9.35 -9.55
CA TYR A 43 -6.79 -8.13 -10.37
C TYR A 43 -5.54 -7.24 -10.32
N LEU A 44 -4.47 -7.68 -9.64
CA LEU A 44 -3.20 -6.98 -9.59
C LEU A 44 -2.41 -7.23 -10.88
N GLU A 45 -2.13 -6.16 -11.60
CA GLU A 45 -1.33 -6.19 -12.82
C GLU A 45 0.04 -5.56 -12.58
N LYS A 46 1.10 -6.29 -12.91
CA LYS A 46 2.45 -5.73 -13.01
C LYS A 46 2.63 -5.13 -14.40
N LYS A 47 2.96 -3.84 -14.47
CA LYS A 47 3.30 -3.12 -15.69
C LYS A 47 4.78 -2.78 -15.68
N GLN A 48 5.38 -2.71 -16.86
CA GLN A 48 6.79 -2.39 -17.06
C GLN A 48 6.93 -1.07 -17.82
N HIS A 49 7.96 -0.30 -17.50
CA HIS A 49 8.25 0.93 -18.23
C HIS A 49 8.77 0.62 -19.62
N GLU A 50 8.12 1.15 -20.66
CA GLU A 50 8.49 0.92 -22.07
C GLU A 50 9.97 1.25 -22.34
N ARG A 51 10.45 2.38 -21.80
CA ARG A 51 11.85 2.82 -22.00
C ARG A 51 12.86 2.29 -20.98
N ASN A 52 12.40 1.62 -19.91
CA ASN A 52 13.31 1.14 -18.86
C ASN A 52 12.80 -0.19 -18.28
N PRO A 53 13.30 -1.32 -18.79
CA PRO A 53 12.80 -2.63 -18.39
C PRO A 53 13.03 -2.96 -16.91
N LYS A 54 13.92 -2.26 -16.20
CA LYS A 54 14.15 -2.46 -14.76
C LYS A 54 13.06 -1.83 -13.89
N LYS A 55 12.32 -0.84 -14.41
CA LYS A 55 11.24 -0.16 -13.69
C LYS A 55 9.91 -0.86 -13.94
N HIS A 56 9.26 -1.27 -12.85
CA HIS A 56 7.94 -1.86 -12.87
C HIS A 56 7.05 -1.21 -11.83
N TRP A 57 5.75 -1.23 -12.08
CA TRP A 57 4.75 -0.74 -11.16
C TRP A 57 3.52 -1.65 -11.15
N TYR A 58 2.68 -1.48 -10.13
CA TYR A 58 1.50 -2.31 -9.93
C TYR A 58 0.22 -1.49 -10.09
N LYS A 59 -0.73 -2.03 -10.86
CA LYS A 59 -2.04 -1.42 -11.12
C LYS A 59 -3.15 -2.40 -10.77
N CYS A 60 -4.33 -1.88 -10.44
CA CYS A 60 -5.54 -2.68 -10.40
C CYS A 60 -6.22 -2.62 -11.75
N SER A 61 -6.55 -3.77 -12.33
CA SER A 61 -7.36 -3.82 -13.56
C SER A 61 -8.77 -3.24 -13.36
N LEU A 62 -9.30 -3.26 -12.13
CA LEU A 62 -10.63 -2.72 -11.80
C LEU A 62 -10.69 -1.18 -11.73
N LEU A 63 -9.55 -0.48 -11.65
CA LEU A 63 -9.50 0.99 -11.48
C LEU A 63 -9.78 1.74 -12.81
N ARG A 64 -9.96 1.00 -13.93
CA ARG A 64 -9.89 1.48 -15.33
C ARG A 64 -8.49 2.02 -15.66
N ASN A 65 -8.02 1.72 -16.87
CA ASN A 65 -6.70 2.13 -17.39
C ASN A 65 -6.56 3.66 -17.40
N ARG A 66 -6.14 4.26 -16.28
CA ARG A 66 -5.43 5.53 -16.31
C ARG A 66 -4.09 5.23 -16.93
N ASN A 67 -4.00 5.39 -18.25
CA ASN A 67 -2.74 5.40 -18.98
C ASN A 67 -1.85 6.47 -18.33
N GLY A 68 -0.79 6.06 -17.65
CA GLY A 68 0.16 6.94 -16.96
C GLY A 68 0.61 6.45 -15.58
N CYS A 69 1.64 7.12 -15.06
CA CYS A 69 2.21 6.93 -13.72
C CYS A 69 1.25 7.39 -12.58
N GLY A 70 -0.06 7.36 -12.79
CA GLY A 70 -1.03 7.54 -11.71
C GLY A 70 -0.69 6.60 -10.54
N PRO A 71 -1.08 6.93 -9.30
CA PRO A 71 -0.50 6.34 -8.10
C PRO A 71 -0.54 4.82 -8.16
N ASP A 72 0.64 4.22 -8.08
CA ASP A 72 0.79 2.77 -8.01
C ASP A 72 -0.04 2.23 -6.86
N ILE A 73 -0.67 1.08 -7.07
CA ILE A 73 -1.31 0.41 -5.95
C ILE A 73 -0.22 0.04 -4.95
N ARG A 74 -0.39 0.48 -3.70
CA ARG A 74 0.43 -0.03 -2.61
C ARG A 74 -0.04 -1.45 -2.31
N LEU A 75 0.86 -2.40 -2.47
CA LEU A 75 0.58 -3.83 -2.27
C LEU A 75 0.09 -4.15 -0.85
N LYS A 76 0.49 -3.34 0.13
CA LYS A 76 0.08 -3.45 1.54
C LYS A 76 -1.31 -2.90 1.83
N TYR A 77 -2.01 -2.31 0.86
CA TYR A 77 -3.38 -1.86 1.06
C TYR A 77 -4.31 -3.06 1.26
N ARG A 78 -5.22 -2.93 2.22
CA ARG A 78 -6.34 -3.86 2.39
C ARG A 78 -7.09 -4.00 1.08
N ALA A 79 -7.46 -5.24 0.74
CA ALA A 79 -8.17 -5.53 -0.49
C ALA A 79 -9.58 -4.91 -0.47
N CYS A 80 -10.10 -4.61 -1.65
CA CYS A 80 -11.49 -4.16 -1.80
C CYS A 80 -12.47 -5.34 -1.81
N LYS A 81 -13.77 -5.06 -1.72
CA LYS A 81 -14.83 -6.10 -1.75
C LYS A 81 -14.83 -6.97 -3.02
N LYS A 82 -14.25 -6.49 -4.12
CA LYS A 82 -14.05 -7.25 -5.36
C LYS A 82 -12.74 -8.07 -5.36
N TYR A 83 -12.16 -8.34 -4.18
CA TYR A 83 -11.01 -9.23 -4.06
C TYR A 83 -11.33 -10.60 -4.66
N ALA A 84 -10.39 -11.11 -5.46
CA ALA A 84 -10.36 -12.49 -5.91
C ALA A 84 -8.93 -12.97 -5.67
N GLU A 85 -8.77 -14.16 -5.11
CA GLU A 85 -7.45 -14.70 -4.77
C GLU A 85 -6.69 -15.05 -6.05
N SER A 86 -5.43 -14.59 -6.17
CA SER A 86 -4.56 -15.03 -7.24
C SER A 86 -4.15 -16.48 -7.00
N ARG A 87 -4.46 -17.38 -7.95
CA ARG A 87 -4.02 -18.79 -7.93
C ARG A 87 -2.50 -18.93 -7.84
#